data_AF-A0AAD9YMT3-F1
#
_entry.id   AF-A0AAD9YMT3-F1
#
_cell.length_a   1.000
_cell.length_b   1.000
_cell.length_c   1.000
_cell.angle_alpha   90.00
_cell.angle_beta   90.00
_cell.angle_gamma   90.00
#
_symmetry.space_group_name_H-M   'P 1'
#
loop_
_entity.id
_entity.type
_entity.pdbx_description
1 polymer ?
#
loop_
_entity_poly.entity_id
_entity_poly.type
_entity_poly.pdbx_seq_one_letter_code
_entity_poly.pdbx_strand_id
1 'polypeptide(L)' 'MPSYTENDIINALEAIANGQSIKKAAFEHSVPRSTLQCRMKGVQTRDIAFSDLQRLSLT' A
#
# COMPACT_ATOMS: atom_id res chain seq x y z
N MET A 1 -6.88 8.74 -11.24
CA MET A 1 -6.38 8.28 -9.92
C MET A 1 -4.97 7.80 -10.14
N PRO A 2 -3.95 8.26 -9.40
CA PRO A 2 -2.59 7.73 -9.60
C PRO A 2 -2.60 6.26 -9.18
N SER A 3 -2.47 5.39 -10.18
CA SER A 3 -2.59 3.94 -10.05
C SER A 3 -1.27 3.37 -9.57
N TYR A 4 -1.05 3.35 -8.26
CA TYR A 4 0.00 2.49 -7.70
C TYR A 4 -0.59 1.10 -7.47
N THR A 5 0.14 0.08 -7.91
CA THR A 5 -0.25 -1.31 -7.75
C THR A 5 0.18 -1.84 -6.39
N GLU A 6 -0.34 -3.01 -6.00
CA GLU A 6 0.12 -3.67 -4.78
C GLU A 6 1.61 -4.05 -4.86
N ASN A 7 2.10 -4.39 -6.05
CA ASN A 7 3.53 -4.65 -6.28
C ASN A 7 4.39 -3.41 -5.99
N ASP A 8 3.93 -2.21 -6.35
CA ASP A 8 4.65 -0.97 -6.05
C ASP A 8 4.76 -0.71 -4.54
N ILE A 9 3.71 -1.08 -3.80
CA ILE A 9 3.69 -0.99 -2.33
C ILE A 9 4.68 -2.00 -1.74
N ILE A 10 4.70 -3.24 -2.22
CA ILE A 10 5.61 -4.30 -1.74
C ILE A 10 7.06 -3.88 -2.00
N ASN A 11 7.39 -3.48 -3.23
CA ASN A 11 8.73 -3.02 -3.60
C ASN A 11 9.18 -1.83 -2.75
N ALA A 12 8.28 -0.87 -2.49
CA ALA A 12 8.57 0.26 -1.63
C ALA A 12 8.81 -0.14 -0.17
N LEU A 13 8.08 -1.13 0.35
CA LEU A 13 8.28 -1.66 1.69
C LEU A 13 9.61 -2.42 1.81
N GLU A 14 9.98 -3.21 0.79
CA GLU A 14 11.27 -3.88 0.72
C GLU A 14 12.42 -2.87 0.67
N ALA A 15 12.30 -1.80 -0.13
CA ALA A 15 13.30 -0.73 -0.17
C ALA A 15 13.48 -0.08 1.21
N ILE A 16 12.37 0.16 1.94
CA ILE A 16 12.41 0.69 3.31
C ILE A 16 13.10 -0.30 4.26
N ALA A 17 12.81 -1.61 4.15
CA ALA A 17 13.46 -2.64 4.95
C ALA A 17 14.97 -2.73 4.67
N ASN A 18 15.40 -2.46 3.44
CA ASN A 18 16.81 -2.35 3.06
C ASN A 18 17.49 -1.05 3.55
N GLY A 19 16.79 -0.19 4.30
CA GLY A 19 17.33 1.04 4.89
C GLY A 19 17.02 2.31 4.11
N GLN A 20 16.19 2.24 3.05
CA GLN A 20 15.76 3.43 2.32
C GLN A 20 14.76 4.25 3.14
N SER A 21 14.87 5.58 3.06
CA SER A 21 13.90 6.48 3.70
C SER A 21 12.53 6.38 3.06
N ILE A 22 11.46 6.40 3.86
CA ILE A 22 10.06 6.33 3.40
C ILE A 22 9.75 7.37 2.31
N LYS A 23 10.31 8.58 2.43
CA LYS A 23 10.13 9.66 1.44
C LYS A 23 10.71 9.29 0.07
N LYS A 24 11.88 8.62 0.06
CA LYS A 24 12.59 8.22 -1.16
C LYS A 24 11.88 7.04 -1.82
N ALA A 25 11.53 6.01 -1.04
CA ALA A 25 10.75 4.87 -1.54
C ALA A 25 9.37 5.30 -2.09
N ALA A 26 8.66 6.21 -1.42
CA ALA A 26 7.39 6.76 -1.89
C ALA A 26 7.52 7.48 -3.25
N PHE A 27 8.58 8.25 -3.44
CA PHE A 27 8.84 8.96 -4.69
C PHE A 27 9.22 8.00 -5.83
N GLU A 28 10.09 7.05 -5.54
CA GLU A 28 10.62 6.09 -6.52
C GLU A 28 9.55 5.13 -7.05
N HIS A 29 8.67 4.65 -6.16
CA HIS A 29 7.58 3.74 -6.53
C HIS A 29 6.24 4.46 -6.80
N SER A 30 6.23 5.80 -6.82
CA SER A 30 5.00 6.60 -7.03
C SER A 30 3.86 6.22 -6.06
N VAL A 31 4.19 5.78 -4.84
CA VAL A 31 3.24 5.38 -3.81
C VAL A 31 3.07 6.53 -2.80
N PRO A 32 1.83 6.88 -2.40
CA PRO A 32 1.61 7.86 -1.34
C PRO A 32 2.28 7.44 -0.03
N ARG A 33 2.96 8.40 0.61
CA ARG A 33 3.62 8.18 1.91
C ARG A 33 2.63 7.70 2.98
N SER A 34 1.40 8.20 2.96
CA SER A 34 0.32 7.78 3.87
C SER A 34 0.02 6.29 3.73
N THR A 35 0.01 5.76 2.50
CA THR A 35 -0.21 4.33 2.22
C THR A 35 0.89 3.47 2.85
N LEU A 36 2.17 3.84 2.66
CA LEU A 36 3.30 3.12 3.25
C LEU A 36 3.27 3.18 4.79
N GLN A 37 2.93 4.34 5.37
CA GLN A 37 2.79 4.48 6.82
C GLN A 37 1.64 3.65 7.39
N CYS A 38 0.50 3.57 6.72
CA CYS A 38 -0.62 2.71 7.14
C CYS A 38 -0.20 1.24 7.13
N ARG A 39 0.46 0.77 6.06
CA ARG A 39 1.00 -0.60 5.96
C ARG A 39 2.01 -0.90 7.07
N MET A 40 2.95 0.01 7.36
CA MET A 40 3.93 -0.16 8.45
C MET A 40 3.28 -0.21 9.84
N LYS A 41 2.19 0.54 10.06
CA LYS A 41 1.45 0.53 11.32
C LYS A 41 0.49 -0.67 11.46
N GLY A 42 0.43 -1.55 10.45
CA GLY A 42 -0.54 -2.65 10.42
C GLY A 42 -1.99 -2.19 10.22
N VAL A 43 -2.21 -0.94 9.80
CA VAL A 43 -3.53 -0.42 9.47
C VAL A 43 -3.89 -0.95 8.09
N GLN A 44 -4.68 -2.02 8.06
CA GLN A 44 -5.21 -2.59 6.83
C GLN A 44 -6.05 -1.55 6.10
N THR A 45 -5.87 -1.43 4.78
CA THR A 45 -6.67 -0.55 3.93
C THR A 45 -8.14 -0.93 4.06
N ARG A 46 -9.03 0.06 4.10
CA ARG A 46 -10.49 -0.15 4.26
C ARG A 46 -11.04 -1.17 3.27
N ASP A 47 -10.56 -1.18 2.03
CA ASP A 47 -11.01 -2.13 1.01
C ASP A 47 -10.71 -3.61 1.36
N ILE A 48 -9.61 -3.88 2.07
CA ILE A 48 -9.26 -5.23 2.53
C ILE A 48 -10.00 -5.52 3.85
N ALA A 49 -10.06 -4.55 4.77
CA ALA A 49 -10.77 -4.72 6.05
C ALA A 49 -12.29 -4.92 5.88
N PHE A 50 -12.84 -4.48 4.75
CA PHE A 50 -14.24 -4.66 4.36
C PHE A 50 -14.40 -5.61 3.17
N SER A 51 -13.39 -6.42 2.82
CA SER A 51 -13.51 -7.44 1.77
C SER A 51 -14.66 -8.41 2.08
N ASP A 52 -14.81 -8.80 3.35
CA ASP A 52 -15.92 -9.63 3.84
C ASP A 52 -17.29 -8.93 3.79
N LEU A 53 -17.31 -7.59 3.66
CA LEU A 53 -18.52 -6.79 3.49
C LEU A 53 -18.73 -6.37 2.02
N GLN A 54 -17.82 -6.70 1.10
CA GLN A 54 -18.07 -6.49 -0.32
C GLN A 54 -19.18 -7.45 -0.75
N ARG A 55 -20.28 -6.90 -1.27
CA ARG A 55 -21.35 -7.72 -1.83
C ARG A 55 -20.77 -8.54 -2.97
N LEU A 56 -20.60 -9.84 -2.77
CA LEU A 56 -20.41 -10.81 -3.83
C LEU A 56 -21.62 -10.68 -4.76
N SER A 57 -21.47 -9.93 -5.85
CA SER A 57 -22.39 -10.02 -6.97
C SER A 57 -22.20 -11.39 -7.59
N LEU A 58 -22.97 -12.37 -7.12
CA LEU A 58 -23.17 -13.63 -7.81
C LEU A 58 -24.00 -13.35 -9.05
N THR A 59 -23.35 -13.18 -10.21
CA THR A 59 -23.94 -13.37 -11.54
C THR A 59 -22.83 -13.49 -12.57
#